data_AF-A0A531KZT7-F1
#
_entry.id   AF-A0A531KZT7-F1
#
_cell.length_a   1.000
_cell.length_b   1.000
_cell.length_c   1.000
_cell.angle_alpha   90.00
_cell.angle_beta   90.00
_cell.angle_gamma   90.00
#
_symmetry.space_group_name_H-M   'P 1'
#
loop_
_entity.id
_entity.type
_entity.pdbx_description
1 polymer ?
#
loop_
_entity_poly.entity_id
_entity_poly.type
_entity_poly.pdbx_seq_one_letter_code
_entity_poly.pdbx_strand_id
1 'polypeptide(L)'
;ALVESQTPLVPVVGADNAGFVGQLNSVEGLVGAAVTNPGSIGGAGVTLALQILNGKKPAEQTVLVEPQLWENVTEEGKAKLKSVADPSLSPEWPVSISIPDWTTYTKEQIIACKGPGE
;
A
#
# COMPACT_ATOMS: atom_id res chain seq x y z
N ALA A 1 19.65 1.66 3.84
CA ALA A 1 19.39 1.05 2.51
C ALA A 1 19.91 -0.38 2.54
N LEU A 2 19.36 -1.29 1.72
CA LEU A 2 19.67 -2.74 1.72
C LEU A 2 21.08 -3.08 1.18
N VAL A 3 22.13 -2.39 1.63
CA VAL A 3 23.49 -2.40 1.04
C VAL A 3 24.60 -2.80 2.02
N GLU A 4 24.28 -3.18 3.26
CA GLU A 4 25.27 -3.33 4.33
C GLU A 4 26.13 -4.60 4.24
N SER A 5 25.68 -5.63 3.51
CA SER A 5 26.33 -6.95 3.50
C SER A 5 27.61 -7.05 2.66
N GLN A 6 27.93 -6.05 1.84
CA GLN A 6 29.00 -6.10 0.82
C GLN A 6 28.85 -7.26 -0.18
N THR A 7 27.66 -7.85 -0.28
CA THR A 7 27.31 -8.87 -1.26
C THR A 7 26.49 -8.27 -2.39
N PRO A 8 26.42 -8.92 -3.57
CA PRO A 8 25.48 -8.51 -4.61
C PRO A 8 24.04 -8.41 -4.07
N LEU A 9 23.29 -7.43 -4.57
CA LEU A 9 21.88 -7.28 -4.26
C LEU A 9 21.10 -8.49 -4.80
N VAL A 10 20.21 -9.01 -3.97
CA VAL A 10 19.28 -10.09 -4.34
C VAL A 10 17.87 -9.51 -4.50
N PRO A 11 17.01 -10.09 -5.36
CA PRO A 11 15.63 -9.67 -5.46
C PRO A 11 14.89 -9.74 -4.11
N VAL A 12 14.11 -8.69 -3.77
CA VAL A 12 13.35 -8.63 -2.51
C VAL A 12 11.90 -8.24 -2.75
N VAL A 13 10.99 -8.85 -1.98
CA VAL A 13 9.58 -8.44 -1.89
C VAL A 13 9.33 -7.80 -0.53
N GLY A 14 8.56 -6.73 -0.50
CA GLY A 14 8.23 -6.01 0.73
C GLY A 14 6.84 -5.39 0.71
N ALA A 15 6.48 -4.75 1.81
CA ALA A 15 5.22 -4.00 1.94
C ALA A 15 5.29 -2.67 1.18
N ASP A 16 4.14 -2.08 0.90
CA ASP A 16 3.98 -0.82 0.17
C ASP A 16 4.29 0.44 0.99
N ASN A 17 5.21 0.35 1.94
CA ASN A 17 5.55 1.48 2.81
C ASN A 17 6.42 2.49 2.06
N ALA A 18 6.28 3.77 2.39
CA ALA A 18 6.99 4.87 1.72
C ALA A 18 8.50 4.66 1.69
N GLY A 19 9.09 4.09 2.76
CA GLY A 19 10.51 3.76 2.83
C GLY A 19 10.94 2.72 1.81
N PHE A 20 10.20 1.63 1.64
CA PHE A 20 10.55 0.56 0.71
C PHE A 20 10.28 0.97 -0.74
N VAL A 21 9.16 1.63 -1.01
CA VAL A 21 8.87 2.24 -2.32
C VAL A 21 9.95 3.26 -2.69
N GLY A 22 10.43 4.05 -1.73
CA GLY A 22 11.56 4.96 -1.92
C GLY A 22 12.84 4.22 -2.32
N GLN A 23 13.15 3.09 -1.69
CA GLN A 23 14.31 2.27 -2.03
C GLN A 23 14.20 1.69 -3.45
N LEU A 24 13.05 1.13 -3.84
CA LEU A 24 12.82 0.59 -5.17
C LEU A 24 13.00 1.63 -6.29
N ASN A 25 12.74 2.91 -5.98
CA ASN A 25 12.92 4.03 -6.90
C ASN A 25 14.34 4.60 -6.97
N SER A 26 15.19 4.40 -5.94
CA SER A 26 16.43 5.17 -5.76
C SER A 26 17.70 4.34 -5.59
N VAL A 27 17.61 3.08 -5.16
CA VAL A 27 18.78 2.22 -4.95
C VAL A 27 19.17 1.57 -6.27
N GLU A 28 20.33 1.96 -6.81
CA GLU A 28 20.86 1.40 -8.04
C GLU A 28 21.12 -0.11 -7.89
N GLY A 29 20.74 -0.88 -8.92
CA GLY A 29 20.90 -2.33 -8.93
C GLY A 29 19.92 -3.12 -8.05
N LEU A 30 19.09 -2.45 -7.24
CA LEU A 30 18.04 -3.12 -6.48
C LEU A 30 16.97 -3.65 -7.43
N VAL A 31 16.63 -4.92 -7.28
CA VAL A 31 15.48 -5.56 -7.93
C VAL A 31 14.47 -5.92 -6.84
N GLY A 32 13.21 -5.58 -7.05
CA GLY A 32 12.18 -5.96 -6.08
C GLY A 32 10.78 -5.54 -6.45
N ALA A 33 9.86 -5.87 -5.54
CA ALA A 33 8.45 -5.54 -5.68
C ALA A 33 7.79 -5.23 -4.33
N ALA A 34 6.97 -4.18 -4.31
CA ALA A 34 6.07 -3.88 -3.22
C ALA A 34 4.70 -4.49 -3.49
N VAL A 35 4.09 -5.12 -2.48
CA VAL A 35 2.72 -5.65 -2.55
C VAL A 35 1.83 -4.84 -1.60
N THR A 36 0.69 -4.36 -2.09
CA THR A 36 -0.22 -3.56 -1.27
C THR A 36 -0.91 -4.41 -0.22
N ASN A 37 -0.78 -4.03 1.04
CA ASN A 37 -1.61 -4.53 2.13
C ASN A 37 -1.86 -3.41 3.15
N PRO A 38 -2.60 -2.37 2.76
CA PRO A 38 -2.68 -1.17 3.57
C PRO A 38 -3.56 -1.37 4.80
N GLY A 39 -3.28 -0.60 5.86
CA GLY A 39 -4.13 -0.56 7.06
C GLY A 39 -5.58 -0.17 6.79
N SER A 40 -5.85 0.46 5.64
CA SER A 40 -7.18 0.78 5.13
C SER A 40 -8.08 -0.44 4.88
N ILE A 41 -7.53 -1.67 4.92
CA ILE A 41 -8.30 -2.91 4.88
C ILE A 41 -9.35 -2.99 6.01
N GLY A 42 -9.07 -2.40 7.18
CA GLY A 42 -10.07 -2.27 8.24
C GLY A 42 -11.27 -1.40 7.83
N GLY A 43 -11.02 -0.34 7.06
CA GLY A 43 -12.05 0.51 6.47
C GLY A 43 -12.93 -0.24 5.47
N ALA A 44 -12.33 -1.11 4.64
CA ALA A 44 -13.08 -1.99 3.75
C ALA A 44 -14.04 -2.92 4.54
N GLY A 45 -13.59 -3.45 5.68
CA GLY A 45 -14.42 -4.27 6.57
C GLY A 45 -15.62 -3.51 7.12
N VAL A 46 -15.44 -2.24 7.53
CA VAL A 46 -16.56 -1.38 7.97
C VAL A 46 -17.55 -1.13 6.82
N THR A 47 -17.05 -0.82 5.63
CA THR A 47 -17.89 -0.63 4.44
C THR A 47 -18.72 -1.89 4.13
N LEU A 48 -18.11 -3.08 4.18
CA LEU A 48 -18.82 -4.35 3.99
C LEU A 48 -19.91 -4.55 5.05
N ALA A 49 -19.60 -4.29 6.32
CA ALA A 49 -20.58 -4.41 7.40
C ALA A 49 -21.79 -3.49 7.18
N LEU A 50 -21.56 -2.25 6.77
CA LEU A 50 -22.63 -1.30 6.45
C LEU A 50 -23.45 -1.75 5.23
N GLN A 51 -22.83 -2.31 4.20
CA GLN A 51 -23.55 -2.87 3.05
C GLN A 51 -24.49 -4.01 3.49
N ILE A 52 -24.01 -4.93 4.33
CA ILE A 52 -24.80 -6.05 4.87
C ILE A 52 -25.98 -5.54 5.69
N LEU A 53 -25.75 -4.58 6.59
CA LEU A 53 -26.81 -3.97 7.41
C LEU A 53 -27.87 -3.23 6.57
N ASN A 54 -27.48 -2.69 5.42
CA ASN A 54 -28.38 -2.09 4.44
C ASN A 54 -29.02 -3.09 3.46
N GLY A 55 -28.94 -4.39 3.76
CA GLY A 55 -29.56 -5.45 2.96
C GLY A 55 -28.78 -5.87 1.71
N LYS A 56 -27.60 -5.29 1.45
CA LYS A 56 -26.71 -5.67 0.34
C LYS A 56 -25.78 -6.79 0.77
N LYS A 57 -26.32 -8.01 0.89
CA LYS A 57 -25.51 -9.19 1.25
C LYS A 57 -24.58 -9.58 0.09
N PRO A 58 -23.30 -9.91 0.36
CA PRO A 58 -22.43 -10.48 -0.67
C PRO A 58 -22.97 -11.85 -1.13
N ALA A 59 -22.62 -12.24 -2.35
CA ALA A 59 -23.00 -13.53 -2.91
C ALA A 59 -22.33 -14.71 -2.17
N GLU A 60 -21.13 -14.47 -1.63
CA GLU A 60 -20.31 -15.45 -0.94
C GLU A 60 -20.03 -15.04 0.51
N GLN A 61 -19.63 -16.01 1.33
CA GLN A 61 -19.19 -15.75 2.72
C GLN A 61 -17.86 -15.00 2.77
N THR A 62 -17.06 -15.10 1.72
CA THR A 62 -15.76 -14.46 1.60
C THR A 62 -15.85 -13.34 0.59
N VAL A 63 -15.32 -12.17 0.96
CA VAL A 63 -15.15 -11.04 0.07
C VAL A 63 -13.67 -10.72 0.01
N LEU A 64 -13.11 -10.75 -1.20
CA LEU A 64 -11.71 -10.48 -1.46
C LEU A 64 -11.54 -9.03 -1.92
N VAL A 65 -10.48 -8.40 -1.43
CA VAL A 65 -9.98 -7.12 -1.95
C VAL A 65 -8.77 -7.44 -2.81
N GLU A 66 -8.66 -6.81 -3.98
CA GLU A 66 -7.58 -7.05 -4.92
C GLU A 66 -6.30 -6.30 -4.49
N PRO A 67 -5.20 -7.00 -4.13
CA PRO A 67 -3.92 -6.36 -3.91
C PRO A 67 -3.28 -5.95 -5.24
N GLN A 68 -2.33 -5.03 -5.19
CA GLN A 68 -1.52 -4.63 -6.33
C GLN A 68 -0.06 -5.00 -6.10
N LEU A 69 0.60 -5.42 -7.18
CA LEU A 69 2.05 -5.63 -7.25
C LEU A 69 2.70 -4.45 -7.96
N TRP A 70 3.70 -3.84 -7.34
CA TRP A 70 4.49 -2.74 -7.93
C TRP A 70 5.97 -3.10 -7.92
N GLU A 71 6.51 -3.42 -9.08
CA GLU A 71 7.88 -3.91 -9.24
C GLU A 71 8.76 -2.91 -10.00
N ASN A 72 10.07 -2.94 -9.78
CA ASN A 72 10.99 -2.02 -10.45
C ASN A 72 11.71 -2.65 -11.67
N VAL A 73 11.21 -3.77 -12.17
CA VAL A 73 11.77 -4.50 -13.32
C VAL A 73 11.03 -4.27 -14.63
N THR A 74 9.82 -3.73 -14.59
CA THR A 74 8.99 -3.34 -15.74
C THR A 74 8.85 -1.82 -15.83
N GLU A 75 8.58 -1.28 -17.01
CA GLU A 75 8.39 0.17 -17.17
C GLU A 75 7.08 0.63 -16.52
N GLU A 76 6.03 -0.18 -16.62
CA GLU A 76 4.74 0.02 -15.96
C GLU A 76 4.89 0.02 -14.44
N GLY A 77 5.64 -0.94 -13.89
CA GLY A 77 5.91 -1.04 -12.46
C GLY A 77 6.73 0.14 -11.94
N LYS A 78 7.78 0.55 -12.65
CA LYS A 78 8.55 1.77 -12.31
C LYS A 78 7.69 3.03 -12.37
N ALA A 79 6.83 3.17 -13.38
CA ALA A 79 5.91 4.30 -13.48
C ALA A 79 4.93 4.31 -12.30
N LYS A 80 4.40 3.13 -11.93
CA LYS A 80 3.53 2.98 -10.77
C LYS A 80 4.25 3.38 -9.48
N LEU A 81 5.44 2.84 -9.21
CA LEU A 81 6.27 3.16 -8.04
C LEU A 81 6.56 4.67 -7.92
N LYS A 82 6.81 5.36 -9.04
CA LYS A 82 6.99 6.83 -9.04
C LYS A 82 5.69 7.56 -8.72
N SER A 83 4.57 7.13 -9.28
CA SER A 83 3.27 7.79 -9.07
C SER A 83 2.71 7.66 -7.66
N VAL A 84 3.01 6.55 -6.97
CA VAL A 84 2.56 6.30 -5.60
C VAL A 84 3.56 6.79 -4.56
N ALA A 85 4.78 7.14 -4.96
CA ALA A 85 5.79 7.66 -4.05
C ALA A 85 5.32 8.98 -3.43
N ASP A 86 5.38 9.04 -2.11
CA ASP A 86 5.04 10.24 -1.36
C ASP A 86 6.11 10.52 -0.30
N PRO A 87 7.06 11.44 -0.59
CA PRO A 87 8.14 11.76 0.33
C PRO A 87 7.66 12.52 1.58
N SER A 88 6.41 12.97 1.63
CA SER A 88 5.85 13.65 2.81
C SER A 88 5.37 12.67 3.90
N LEU A 89 5.16 11.40 3.55
CA LEU A 89 4.81 10.36 4.52
C LEU A 89 6.04 9.88 5.28
N SER A 90 5.82 9.48 6.54
CA SER A 90 6.85 8.74 7.29
C SER A 90 7.21 7.46 6.52
N PRO A 91 8.49 7.02 6.52
CA PRO A 91 8.92 5.80 5.84
C PRO A 91 8.13 4.54 6.21
N GLU A 92 7.53 4.52 7.39
CA GLU A 92 6.74 3.40 7.93
C GLU A 92 5.29 3.40 7.42
N TRP A 93 4.79 4.51 6.89
CA TRP A 93 3.41 4.60 6.40
C TRP A 93 3.24 3.90 5.06
N PRO A 94 2.11 3.18 4.85
CA PRO A 94 1.76 2.65 3.54
C PRO A 94 1.47 3.80 2.58
N VAL A 95 1.86 3.67 1.31
CA VAL A 95 1.49 4.65 0.28
C VAL A 95 0.15 4.32 -0.38
N SER A 96 -0.33 3.06 -0.30
CA SER A 96 -1.70 2.69 -0.71
C SER A 96 -2.74 3.01 0.38
N ILE A 97 -2.86 4.29 0.74
CA ILE A 97 -3.74 4.72 1.83
C ILE A 97 -5.25 4.55 1.56
N SER A 98 -5.67 4.25 0.33
CA SER A 98 -7.07 4.01 -0.04
C SER A 98 -7.23 2.74 -0.86
N ILE A 99 -8.39 2.11 -0.71
CA ILE A 99 -8.83 0.95 -1.49
C ILE A 99 -10.02 1.42 -2.34
N PRO A 100 -9.92 1.36 -3.70
CA PRO A 100 -11.03 1.69 -4.59
C PRO A 100 -12.31 0.95 -4.21
N ASP A 101 -13.45 1.63 -4.30
CA ASP A 101 -14.80 1.13 -3.97
C ASP A 101 -15.05 0.75 -2.49
N TRP A 102 -14.01 0.64 -1.68
CA TRP A 102 -14.07 0.21 -0.28
C TRP A 102 -13.87 1.34 0.72
N THR A 103 -13.16 2.39 0.32
CA THR A 103 -12.85 3.55 1.17
C THR A 103 -13.25 4.85 0.48
N THR A 104 -13.69 5.84 1.24
CA THR A 104 -14.28 7.08 0.71
C THR A 104 -13.65 8.37 1.25
N TYR A 105 -12.64 8.25 2.13
CA TYR A 105 -11.92 9.40 2.67
C TYR A 105 -10.85 9.90 1.70
N THR A 106 -10.45 11.16 1.85
CA THR A 106 -9.30 11.73 1.14
C THR A 106 -7.99 11.43 1.86
N LYS A 107 -6.88 11.62 1.15
CA LYS A 107 -5.53 11.50 1.71
C LYS A 107 -5.33 12.41 2.94
N GLU A 108 -5.80 13.63 2.85
CA GLU A 108 -5.68 14.63 3.92
C GLU A 108 -6.47 14.19 5.15
N GLN A 109 -7.65 13.58 4.96
CA GLN A 109 -8.48 13.08 6.05
C GLN A 109 -7.82 11.93 6.80
N ILE A 110 -7.18 10.97 6.10
CA ILE A 110 -6.50 9.86 6.78
C ILE A 110 -5.20 10.30 7.45
N ILE A 111 -4.44 11.23 6.84
CA ILE A 111 -3.21 11.77 7.46
C ILE A 111 -3.55 12.60 8.70
N ALA A 112 -4.65 13.36 8.67
CA ALA A 112 -5.10 14.14 9.82
C ALA A 112 -5.84 13.30 10.88
N CYS A 113 -6.10 12.01 10.60
CA CYS A 113 -6.82 11.13 11.51
C CYS A 113 -5.97 10.84 12.74
N LYS A 114 -6.43 11.37 13.88
CA LYS A 114 -5.84 11.14 15.19
C LYS A 114 -6.31 9.82 15.77
N GLY A 115 -5.40 9.07 16.36
CA GLY A 115 -5.74 7.84 17.06
C GLY A 115 -6.65 8.12 18.28
N PRO A 116 -7.35 7.12 18.80
CA PRO A 116 -8.08 7.26 20.06
C PRO A 116 -7.15 7.76 21.17
N GLY A 117 -7.43 8.96 21.71
CA GLY A 117 -6.65 9.57 22.80
C GLY A 117 -5.67 10.68 22.40
N GLU A 118 -5.62 11.07 21.12
CA GLU A 118 -4.83 12.20 20.60
C GLU A 118 -5.65 13.49 20.32
#